data_AF-A0A2A2F3V2-F1
#
_entry.id   AF-A0A2A2F3V2-F1
#
_cell.length_a   1.000
_cell.length_b   1.000
_cell.length_c   1.000
_cell.angle_alpha   90.00
_cell.angle_beta   90.00
_cell.angle_gamma   90.00
#
_symmetry.space_group_name_H-M   'P 1'
#
loop_
_entity.id
_entity.type
_entity.pdbx_description
1 polymer ?
#
loop_
_entity_poly.entity_id
_entity_poly.type
_entity_poly.pdbx_seq_one_letter_code
_entity_poly.pdbx_strand_id
1 'polypeptide(L)'
;MIDRDFEAFAEVWSQAQEIYNRSVTSGTIELVFRALQGLELEEVQRALTLHIQSPDTGQFPPKPGDVIKYARGDSQSRTLQAWAKVERAIRSVGHYRDVCFDDPLIHAAIERMGGWPKVAMVDTERDIVWLRQRFEAQYRAYAIHRPEEWPAFLAGVATQQNTQIGQHSRGRLPGKDIAVIGDQRRAMQVAERGRGALANGTQVSRVTGGQLAGLIENMQTKQRGAA
;
A
#
# COMPACT_ATOMS: atom_id res chain seq x y z
N MET A 1 4.36 -20.03 -11.20
CA MET A 1 4.17 -21.39 -11.74
C MET A 1 3.71 -21.31 -13.19
N ILE A 2 4.29 -22.14 -14.05
CA ILE A 2 3.96 -22.31 -15.47
C ILE A 2 3.36 -23.70 -15.70
N ASP A 3 2.77 -23.95 -16.88
CA ASP A 3 2.08 -25.23 -17.19
C ASP A 3 2.93 -26.49 -16.94
N ARG A 4 4.26 -26.39 -17.09
CA ARG A 4 5.20 -27.49 -16.80
C ARG A 4 5.25 -27.88 -15.32
N ASP A 5 4.87 -26.98 -14.43
CA ASP A 5 4.85 -27.22 -12.99
C ASP A 5 3.58 -27.98 -12.54
N PHE A 6 2.62 -28.19 -13.45
CA PHE A 6 1.31 -28.74 -13.11
C PHE A 6 1.37 -30.12 -12.45
N GLU A 7 2.17 -31.05 -12.99
CA GLU A 7 2.27 -32.41 -12.43
C GLU A 7 2.87 -32.38 -11.02
N ALA A 8 3.97 -31.65 -10.83
CA ALA A 8 4.62 -31.52 -9.53
C ALA A 8 3.72 -30.80 -8.51
N PHE A 9 2.96 -29.78 -8.96
CA PHE A 9 1.95 -29.14 -8.13
C PHE A 9 0.84 -30.11 -7.73
N ALA A 10 0.32 -30.90 -8.69
CA ALA A 10 -0.77 -31.84 -8.45
C ALA A 10 -0.38 -32.90 -7.41
N GLU A 11 0.85 -33.39 -7.48
CA GLU A 11 1.42 -34.31 -6.50
C GLU A 11 1.46 -33.68 -5.10
N VAL A 12 2.10 -32.53 -4.97
CA VAL A 12 2.27 -31.82 -3.67
C VAL A 12 0.91 -31.46 -3.06
N TRP A 13 -0.02 -30.96 -3.88
CA TRP A 13 -1.35 -30.58 -3.40
C TRP A 13 -2.15 -31.81 -2.94
N SER A 14 -2.06 -32.93 -3.66
CA SER A 14 -2.74 -34.17 -3.29
C SER A 14 -2.17 -34.72 -1.98
N GLN A 15 -0.84 -34.78 -1.84
CA GLN A 15 -0.18 -35.20 -0.59
C GLN A 15 -0.61 -34.32 0.60
N ALA A 16 -0.71 -33.01 0.42
CA ALA A 16 -1.15 -32.11 1.47
C ALA A 16 -2.61 -32.35 1.90
N GLN A 17 -3.49 -32.74 0.97
CA GLN A 17 -4.89 -33.06 1.27
C GLN A 17 -5.05 -34.47 1.88
N GLU A 18 -4.20 -35.42 1.50
CA GLU A 18 -4.20 -36.79 2.04
C GLU A 18 -3.90 -36.83 3.54
N ILE A 19 -3.07 -35.91 4.06
CA ILE A 19 -2.84 -35.73 5.51
C ILE A 19 -4.17 -35.56 6.28
N TYR A 20 -5.18 -34.99 5.62
CA TYR A 20 -6.51 -34.76 6.18
C TYR A 20 -7.55 -35.79 5.72
N ASN A 21 -7.11 -36.94 5.19
CA ASN A 21 -7.96 -37.99 4.63
C ASN A 21 -8.88 -37.46 3.51
N ARG A 22 -8.41 -36.52 2.70
CA ARG A 22 -9.14 -35.98 1.55
C ARG A 22 -8.51 -36.46 0.25
N SER A 23 -9.35 -36.96 -0.65
CA SER A 23 -8.99 -37.13 -2.06
C SER A 23 -9.53 -35.96 -2.88
N VAL A 24 -8.73 -35.47 -3.81
CA VAL A 24 -9.08 -34.37 -4.71
C VAL A 24 -9.24 -34.87 -6.13
N THR A 25 -10.26 -34.37 -6.83
CA THR A 25 -10.46 -34.69 -8.25
C THR A 25 -9.51 -33.87 -9.11
N SER A 26 -9.17 -34.38 -10.30
CA SER A 26 -8.29 -33.68 -11.26
C SER A 26 -8.80 -32.27 -11.59
N GLY A 27 -10.11 -32.09 -11.75
CA GLY A 27 -10.70 -30.76 -11.98
C GLY A 27 -10.56 -29.80 -10.80
N THR A 28 -10.56 -30.30 -9.57
CA THR A 28 -10.29 -29.48 -8.38
C THR A 28 -8.83 -29.03 -8.35
N ILE A 29 -7.90 -29.94 -8.64
CA ILE A 29 -6.47 -29.63 -8.72
C ILE A 29 -6.22 -28.54 -9.78
N GLU A 30 -6.83 -28.65 -10.95
CA GLU A 30 -6.71 -27.64 -12.01
C GLU A 30 -7.19 -26.25 -11.57
N LEU A 31 -8.33 -26.18 -10.89
CA LEU A 31 -8.85 -24.91 -10.37
C LEU A 31 -7.91 -24.30 -9.32
N VAL A 32 -7.36 -25.12 -8.42
CA VAL A 32 -6.41 -24.67 -7.39
C VAL A 32 -5.09 -24.22 -8.03
N PHE A 33 -4.61 -24.93 -9.04
CA PHE A 33 -3.41 -24.56 -9.81
C PHE A 33 -3.55 -23.16 -10.42
N ARG A 34 -4.67 -22.90 -11.11
CA ARG A 34 -4.97 -21.58 -11.68
C ARG A 34 -5.06 -20.50 -10.61
N ALA A 35 -5.66 -20.80 -9.45
CA ALA A 35 -5.77 -19.85 -8.34
C ALA A 35 -4.40 -19.48 -7.72
N LEU A 36 -3.41 -20.38 -7.81
CA LEU A 36 -2.07 -20.20 -7.24
C LEU A 36 -0.99 -19.89 -8.30
N GLN A 37 -1.36 -19.72 -9.57
CA GLN A 37 -0.44 -19.56 -10.70
C GLN A 37 0.57 -18.40 -10.52
N GLY A 38 0.18 -17.36 -9.79
CA GLY A 38 1.02 -16.22 -9.43
C GLY A 38 2.01 -16.45 -8.27
N LEU A 39 2.25 -17.70 -7.88
CA LEU A 39 3.29 -18.13 -6.93
C LEU A 39 4.22 -19.12 -7.64
N GLU A 40 5.47 -19.23 -7.17
CA GLU A 40 6.39 -20.29 -7.59
C GLU A 40 6.10 -21.61 -6.86
N LEU A 41 6.44 -22.76 -7.47
CA LEU A 41 6.13 -24.07 -6.89
C LEU A 41 6.77 -24.25 -5.50
N GLU A 42 8.01 -23.78 -5.33
CA GLU A 42 8.72 -23.77 -4.05
C GLU A 42 7.98 -22.94 -2.98
N GLU A 43 7.36 -21.82 -3.38
CA GLU A 43 6.57 -20.99 -2.46
C GLU A 43 5.32 -21.71 -1.98
N VAL A 44 4.68 -22.47 -2.88
CA VAL A 44 3.51 -23.30 -2.55
C VAL A 44 3.89 -24.42 -1.59
N GLN A 45 4.96 -25.16 -1.87
CA GLN A 45 5.46 -26.23 -0.99
C GLN A 45 5.75 -25.70 0.41
N ARG A 46 6.54 -24.63 0.50
CA ARG A 46 6.86 -23.98 1.78
C ARG A 46 5.61 -23.53 2.51
N ALA A 47 4.65 -22.94 1.80
CA ALA A 47 3.40 -22.45 2.39
C ALA A 47 2.52 -23.59 2.92
N LEU A 48 2.44 -24.71 2.22
CA LEU A 48 1.73 -25.90 2.67
C LEU A 48 2.36 -26.48 3.93
N THR A 49 3.69 -26.61 3.99
CA THR A 49 4.39 -27.06 5.19
C THR A 49 4.09 -26.15 6.39
N LEU A 50 4.14 -24.84 6.20
CA LEU A 50 3.82 -23.87 7.26
C LEU A 50 2.36 -23.94 7.70
N HIS A 51 1.41 -24.17 6.78
CA HIS A 51 0.00 -24.34 7.11
C HIS A 51 -0.22 -25.58 7.98
N ILE A 52 0.35 -26.72 7.59
CA ILE A 52 0.21 -27.99 8.32
C ILE A 52 0.80 -27.89 9.72
N GLN A 53 1.91 -27.16 9.89
CA GLN A 53 2.56 -26.94 11.18
C GLN A 53 1.84 -25.91 12.07
N SER A 54 0.86 -25.18 11.54
CA SER A 54 0.18 -24.13 12.29
C SER A 54 -0.83 -24.70 13.30
N PRO A 55 -0.71 -24.41 14.60
CA PRO A 55 -1.69 -24.84 15.59
C PRO A 55 -3.09 -24.29 15.35
N ASP A 56 -3.19 -23.10 14.74
CA ASP A 56 -4.47 -22.40 14.55
C ASP A 56 -5.21 -22.86 13.28
N THR A 57 -4.48 -22.99 12.16
CA THR A 57 -5.06 -23.30 10.85
C THR A 57 -4.81 -24.73 10.38
N GLY A 58 -3.76 -25.38 10.89
CA GLY A 58 -3.33 -26.71 10.48
C GLY A 58 -4.26 -27.84 10.91
N GLN A 59 -5.28 -27.56 11.73
CA GLN A 59 -6.36 -28.50 12.03
C GLN A 59 -7.32 -28.71 10.84
N PHE A 60 -7.33 -27.83 9.84
CA PHE A 60 -8.19 -27.92 8.66
C PHE A 60 -7.37 -28.14 7.38
N PRO A 61 -7.94 -28.83 6.37
CA PRO A 61 -7.26 -29.02 5.09
C PRO A 61 -6.92 -27.68 4.43
N PRO A 62 -5.74 -27.54 3.80
CA PRO A 62 -5.30 -26.30 3.20
C PRO A 62 -6.22 -25.89 2.05
N LYS A 63 -6.58 -24.62 2.02
CA LYS A 63 -7.29 -23.98 0.90
C LYS A 63 -6.32 -23.08 0.13
N PRO A 64 -6.60 -22.73 -1.14
CA PRO A 64 -5.75 -21.80 -1.90
C PRO A 64 -5.45 -20.50 -1.15
N GLY A 65 -6.44 -19.95 -0.43
CA GLY A 65 -6.26 -18.74 0.38
C GLY A 65 -5.26 -18.90 1.52
N ASP A 66 -5.20 -20.08 2.16
CA ASP A 66 -4.24 -20.37 3.22
C ASP A 66 -2.82 -20.46 2.65
N VAL A 67 -2.66 -21.12 1.49
CA VAL A 67 -1.38 -21.15 0.78
C VAL A 67 -0.91 -19.76 0.42
N ILE A 68 -1.79 -18.91 -0.13
CA ILE A 68 -1.44 -17.51 -0.43
C ILE A 68 -1.00 -16.77 0.83
N LYS A 69 -1.70 -16.98 1.95
CA LYS A 69 -1.37 -16.38 3.25
C LYS A 69 0.02 -16.80 3.74
N TYR A 70 0.37 -18.09 3.72
CA TYR A 70 1.68 -18.55 4.17
C TYR A 70 2.81 -18.29 3.17
N ALA A 71 2.50 -18.28 1.86
CA ALA A 71 3.48 -17.99 0.80
C ALA A 71 3.92 -16.53 0.84
N ARG A 72 2.95 -15.61 0.87
CA ARG A 72 3.20 -14.15 0.83
C ARG A 72 3.40 -13.52 2.21
N GLY A 73 3.16 -14.30 3.28
CA GLY A 73 3.14 -13.84 4.67
C GLY A 73 1.76 -13.33 5.08
N ASP A 74 1.46 -13.43 6.38
CA ASP A 74 0.18 -12.97 6.91
C ASP A 74 -0.01 -11.46 6.66
N SER A 75 -1.00 -11.15 5.83
CA SER A 75 -1.41 -9.78 5.51
C SER A 75 -1.68 -8.95 6.76
N GLN A 76 -2.18 -9.56 7.85
CA GLN A 76 -2.35 -8.86 9.12
C GLN A 76 -0.99 -8.56 9.77
N SER A 77 -0.10 -9.54 9.91
CA SER A 77 1.26 -9.32 10.44
C SER A 77 2.01 -8.20 9.70
N ARG A 78 1.96 -8.18 8.36
CA ARG A 78 2.59 -7.09 7.58
C ARG A 78 1.93 -5.73 7.83
N THR A 79 0.60 -5.69 7.89
CA THR A 79 -0.16 -4.47 8.19
C THR A 79 0.17 -3.92 9.58
N LEU A 80 0.28 -4.81 10.58
CA LEU A 80 0.65 -4.46 11.95
C LEU A 80 2.09 -3.90 12.02
N GLN A 81 3.03 -4.52 11.31
CA GLN A 81 4.40 -4.02 11.21
C GLN A 81 4.47 -2.66 10.52
N ALA A 82 3.72 -2.47 9.44
CA ALA A 82 3.62 -1.18 8.74
C ALA A 82 3.05 -0.10 9.66
N TRP A 83 1.97 -0.40 10.40
CA TRP A 83 1.41 0.51 11.37
C TRP A 83 2.40 0.84 12.51
N ALA A 84 3.11 -0.14 13.05
CA ALA A 84 4.10 0.10 14.10
C ALA A 84 5.20 1.09 13.66
N LYS A 85 5.63 1.04 12.40
CA LYS A 85 6.56 2.03 11.82
C LYS A 85 5.94 3.42 11.77
N VAL A 86 4.69 3.53 11.30
CA VAL A 86 3.96 4.80 11.22
C VAL A 86 3.78 5.40 12.62
N GLU A 87 3.27 4.62 13.56
CA GLU A 87 3.05 5.04 14.94
C GLU A 87 4.34 5.50 15.62
N ARG A 88 5.44 4.77 15.42
CA ARG A 88 6.77 5.20 15.89
C ARG A 88 7.19 6.52 15.26
N ALA A 89 7.03 6.68 13.95
CA ALA A 89 7.40 7.90 13.22
C ALA A 89 6.56 9.10 13.69
N ILE A 90 5.28 8.93 13.98
CA ILE A 90 4.41 9.98 14.54
C ILE A 90 5.02 10.48 15.85
N ARG A 91 5.35 9.56 16.76
CA ARG A 91 5.88 9.91 18.09
C ARG A 91 7.31 10.45 18.08
N SER A 92 8.17 9.98 17.17
CA SER A 92 9.60 10.32 17.19
C SER A 92 10.00 11.44 16.23
N VAL A 93 9.32 11.57 15.08
CA VAL A 93 9.64 12.57 14.05
C VAL A 93 8.68 13.75 14.10
N GLY A 94 7.38 13.46 14.29
CA GLY A 94 6.31 14.45 14.28
C GLY A 94 5.96 14.96 12.87
N HIS A 95 4.98 15.87 12.81
CA HIS A 95 4.36 16.34 11.56
C HIS A 95 5.18 17.35 10.75
N TYR A 96 6.24 17.93 11.34
CA TYR A 96 6.94 19.07 10.74
C TYR A 96 7.96 18.67 9.67
N ARG A 97 8.62 17.51 9.85
CA ARG A 97 9.70 17.02 8.97
C ARG A 97 9.17 16.06 7.90
N ASP A 98 9.94 15.93 6.82
CA ASP A 98 9.67 14.96 5.76
C ASP A 98 10.02 13.56 6.24
N VAL A 99 9.24 12.56 5.79
CA VAL A 99 9.47 11.15 6.13
C VAL A 99 9.51 10.27 4.89
N CYS A 100 10.37 9.26 4.91
CA CYS A 100 10.41 8.20 3.90
C CYS A 100 10.49 6.83 4.57
N PHE A 101 9.48 6.02 4.35
CA PHE A 101 9.37 4.65 4.81
C PHE A 101 9.96 3.68 3.79
N ASP A 102 10.40 2.54 4.27
CA ASP A 102 10.93 1.42 3.49
C ASP A 102 9.89 0.59 2.71
N ASP A 103 8.62 1.04 2.72
CA ASP A 103 7.50 0.38 2.05
C ASP A 103 6.63 1.42 1.31
N PRO A 104 6.52 1.33 -0.03
CA PRO A 104 5.74 2.28 -0.83
C PRO A 104 4.25 2.24 -0.53
N LEU A 105 3.71 1.12 -0.01
CA LEU A 105 2.30 1.01 0.36
C LEU A 105 1.97 1.90 1.56
N ILE A 106 2.93 2.14 2.46
CA ILE A 106 2.77 3.09 3.57
C ILE A 106 2.59 4.50 3.03
N HIS A 107 3.37 4.87 2.02
CA HIS A 107 3.30 6.19 1.40
C HIS A 107 1.95 6.43 0.72
N ALA A 108 1.51 5.47 -0.10
CA ALA A 108 0.21 5.54 -0.78
C ALA A 108 -0.96 5.58 0.22
N ALA A 109 -0.89 4.80 1.30
CA ALA A 109 -1.92 4.78 2.35
C ALA A 109 -2.02 6.14 3.06
N ILE A 110 -0.88 6.69 3.51
CA ILE A 110 -0.84 7.99 4.21
C ILE A 110 -1.28 9.12 3.30
N GLU A 111 -0.85 9.13 2.04
CA GLU A 111 -1.30 10.13 1.08
C GLU A 111 -2.82 10.11 0.91
N ARG A 112 -3.41 8.92 0.74
CA ARG A 112 -4.87 8.78 0.62
C ARG A 112 -5.62 9.27 1.86
N MET A 113 -4.96 9.24 3.02
CA MET A 113 -5.50 9.77 4.28
C MET A 113 -5.34 11.28 4.45
N GLY A 114 -4.71 11.96 3.48
CA GLY A 114 -4.48 13.41 3.48
C GLY A 114 -3.04 13.84 3.77
N GLY A 115 -2.09 12.91 3.66
CA GLY A 115 -0.67 13.18 3.77
C GLY A 115 -0.13 13.16 5.21
N TRP A 116 1.20 13.26 5.33
CA TRP A 116 1.91 13.11 6.60
C TRP A 116 1.47 14.09 7.68
N PRO A 117 1.30 15.41 7.42
CA PRO A 117 0.90 16.34 8.46
C PRO A 117 -0.41 15.97 9.13
N LYS A 118 -1.40 15.49 8.37
CA LYS A 118 -2.70 15.09 8.90
C LYS A 118 -2.62 13.82 9.75
N VAL A 119 -1.75 12.90 9.37
CA VAL A 119 -1.51 11.64 10.09
C VAL A 119 -0.68 11.87 11.37
N ALA A 120 0.29 12.77 11.33
CA ALA A 120 1.25 12.99 12.41
C ALA A 120 0.89 14.12 13.38
N MET A 121 -0.22 14.84 13.15
CA MET A 121 -0.78 15.86 14.05
C MET A 121 -1.88 15.30 14.97
N VAL A 122 -1.88 13.98 15.17
CA VAL A 122 -2.85 13.32 16.04
C VAL A 122 -2.43 13.50 17.51
N ASP A 123 -3.28 14.14 18.29
CA ASP A 123 -2.95 14.56 19.66
C ASP A 123 -3.51 13.64 20.76
N THR A 124 -4.45 12.75 20.43
CA THR A 124 -5.10 11.86 21.42
C THR A 124 -4.96 10.37 21.09
N GLU A 125 -4.90 9.53 22.13
CA GLU A 125 -4.91 8.07 21.97
C GLU A 125 -6.20 7.56 21.32
N ARG A 126 -7.34 8.26 21.47
CA ARG A 126 -8.58 7.87 20.78
C ARG A 126 -8.45 8.07 19.27
N ASP A 127 -7.87 9.19 18.87
CA ASP A 127 -7.68 9.52 17.47
C ASP A 127 -6.65 8.59 16.82
N ILE A 128 -5.62 8.16 17.57
CA ILE A 128 -4.63 7.21 17.07
C ILE A 128 -5.25 5.84 16.77
N VAL A 129 -6.24 5.40 17.55
CA VAL A 129 -6.97 4.14 17.30
C VAL A 129 -7.81 4.24 16.01
N TRP A 130 -8.51 5.35 15.80
CA TRP A 130 -9.25 5.58 14.55
C TRP A 130 -8.32 5.69 13.34
N LEU A 131 -7.21 6.41 13.50
CA LEU A 131 -6.18 6.55 12.49
C LEU A 131 -5.61 5.18 12.10
N ARG A 132 -5.31 4.33 13.09
CA ARG A 132 -4.86 2.96 12.90
C ARG A 132 -5.83 2.17 12.04
N GLN A 133 -7.11 2.13 12.41
CA GLN A 133 -8.12 1.36 11.67
C GLN A 133 -8.22 1.81 10.20
N ARG A 134 -8.21 3.13 9.96
CA ARG A 134 -8.24 3.69 8.60
C ARG A 134 -6.99 3.35 7.81
N PHE A 135 -5.82 3.46 8.42
CA PHE A 135 -4.55 3.10 7.81
C PHE A 135 -4.51 1.61 7.47
N GLU A 136 -4.83 0.73 8.42
CA GLU A 136 -4.80 -0.71 8.21
C GLU A 136 -5.74 -1.14 7.08
N ALA A 137 -6.95 -0.58 7.02
CA ALA A 137 -7.89 -0.85 5.93
C ALA A 137 -7.32 -0.44 4.56
N GLN A 138 -6.75 0.77 4.46
CA GLN A 138 -6.18 1.28 3.21
C GLN A 138 -4.92 0.50 2.80
N TYR A 139 -4.05 0.18 3.75
CA TYR A 139 -2.83 -0.59 3.52
C TYR A 139 -3.14 -2.01 3.03
N ARG A 140 -4.11 -2.69 3.66
CA ARG A 140 -4.57 -4.03 3.21
C ARG A 140 -5.15 -3.97 1.80
N ALA A 141 -5.93 -2.95 1.48
CA ALA A 141 -6.46 -2.77 0.13
C ALA A 141 -5.32 -2.62 -0.90
N TYR A 142 -4.29 -1.82 -0.59
CA TYR A 142 -3.13 -1.66 -1.46
C TYR A 142 -2.19 -2.87 -1.52
N ALA A 143 -2.18 -3.71 -0.48
CA ALA A 143 -1.45 -4.97 -0.51
C ALA A 143 -2.07 -5.97 -1.51
N ILE A 144 -3.39 -5.91 -1.71
CA ILE A 144 -4.12 -6.70 -2.71
C ILE A 144 -4.00 -6.04 -4.09
N HIS A 145 -4.29 -4.74 -4.17
CA HIS A 145 -4.27 -3.94 -5.40
C HIS A 145 -3.18 -2.88 -5.29
N ARG A 146 -1.97 -3.23 -5.76
CA ARG A 146 -0.83 -2.31 -5.66
C ARG A 146 -1.12 -1.01 -6.43
N PRO A 147 -0.86 0.15 -5.82
CA PRO A 147 -0.99 1.43 -6.50
C PRO A 147 0.07 1.55 -7.60
N GLU A 148 -0.30 2.16 -8.72
CA GLU A 148 0.63 2.44 -9.83
C GLU A 148 1.68 3.47 -9.43
N GLU A 149 1.32 4.42 -8.58
CA GLU A 149 2.21 5.50 -8.13
C GLU A 149 2.10 5.75 -6.63
N TRP A 150 3.21 6.14 -6.00
CA TRP A 150 3.28 6.60 -4.61
C TRP A 150 4.21 7.83 -4.49
N PRO A 151 4.03 8.71 -3.49
CA PRO A 151 4.99 9.77 -3.20
C PRO A 151 6.38 9.22 -2.87
N ALA A 152 7.46 9.78 -3.43
CA ALA A 152 8.85 9.42 -3.09
C ALA A 152 9.17 9.58 -1.60
N PHE A 153 8.62 10.62 -0.99
CA PHE A 153 8.61 10.86 0.45
C PHE A 153 7.30 11.56 0.80
N LEU A 154 6.97 11.60 2.07
CA LEU A 154 5.78 12.31 2.56
C LEU A 154 6.24 13.65 3.13
N ALA A 155 5.83 14.73 2.46
CA ALA A 155 6.22 16.09 2.82
C ALA A 155 5.59 16.51 4.16
N GLY A 156 6.43 16.94 5.10
CA GLY A 156 6.02 17.55 6.36
C GLY A 156 5.56 19.00 6.17
N VAL A 157 5.06 19.60 7.26
CA VAL A 157 4.54 20.98 7.26
C VAL A 157 5.59 21.98 6.74
N ALA A 158 6.86 21.82 7.12
CA ALA A 158 7.93 22.73 6.69
C ALA A 158 8.08 22.77 5.17
N THR A 159 8.13 21.60 4.53
CA THR A 159 8.31 21.48 3.08
C THR A 159 7.10 22.00 2.32
N GLN A 160 5.89 21.71 2.81
CA GLN A 160 4.65 22.23 2.22
C GLN A 160 4.60 23.77 2.28
N GLN A 161 4.90 24.36 3.44
CA GLN A 161 4.92 25.82 3.64
C GLN A 161 6.00 26.51 2.79
N ASN A 162 7.23 25.97 2.78
CA ASN A 162 8.33 26.55 2.00
C ASN A 162 8.04 26.55 0.49
N THR A 163 7.40 25.49 0.00
CA THR A 163 7.00 25.40 -1.41
C THR A 163 5.91 26.41 -1.76
N GLN A 164 4.94 26.61 -0.86
CA GLN A 164 3.86 27.58 -1.07
C GLN A 164 4.35 29.04 -1.12
N ILE A 165 5.34 29.38 -0.29
CA ILE A 165 5.88 30.75 -0.17
C ILE A 165 6.94 31.04 -1.27
N GLY A 166 7.37 30.02 -2.02
CA GLY A 166 8.41 30.16 -3.05
C GLY A 166 9.81 30.46 -2.48
N GLN A 167 10.00 30.32 -1.17
CA GLN A 167 11.28 30.56 -0.51
C GLN A 167 12.01 29.23 -0.28
N HIS A 168 12.93 28.90 -1.18
CA HIS A 168 13.87 27.79 -1.01
C HIS A 168 15.20 28.22 -0.37
N SER A 169 15.28 29.47 0.10
CA SER A 169 16.53 30.19 0.36
C SER A 169 17.13 29.97 1.76
N ARG A 170 16.41 29.37 2.70
CA ARG A 170 16.94 29.03 4.04
C ARG A 170 17.10 27.52 4.22
N GLY A 171 18.04 26.94 3.48
CA GLY A 171 18.72 25.69 3.83
C GLY A 171 17.95 24.37 3.72
N ARG A 172 16.60 24.37 3.64
CA ARG A 172 15.78 23.16 3.43
C ARG A 172 15.10 23.19 2.07
N LEU A 173 15.80 22.67 1.06
CA LEU A 173 15.16 22.18 -0.16
C LEU A 173 14.21 21.04 0.22
N PRO A 174 13.06 20.87 -0.47
CA PRO A 174 12.22 19.68 -0.33
C PRO A 174 13.08 18.42 -0.39
N GLY A 175 13.01 17.57 0.62
CA GLY A 175 13.76 16.31 0.65
C GLY A 175 15.23 16.38 1.10
N LYS A 176 15.74 17.51 1.62
CA LYS A 176 17.13 17.61 2.10
C LYS A 176 17.36 17.07 3.53
N ASP A 177 16.30 16.93 4.32
CA ASP A 177 16.33 16.42 5.71
C ASP A 177 15.15 15.46 5.91
N ILE A 178 15.18 14.33 5.18
CA ILE A 178 14.16 13.29 5.23
C ILE A 178 14.52 12.31 6.35
N ALA A 179 13.61 12.14 7.31
CA ALA A 179 13.72 11.05 8.27
C ALA A 179 13.40 9.72 7.57
N VAL A 180 14.39 8.83 7.55
CA VAL A 180 14.24 7.49 6.96
C VAL A 180 13.75 6.51 8.03
N ILE A 181 12.67 5.77 7.75
CA ILE A 181 12.02 4.85 8.69
C ILE A 181 12.06 3.42 8.16
N GLY A 182 12.63 2.53 8.96
CA GLY A 182 12.80 1.11 8.63
C GLY A 182 14.16 0.85 7.98
N ASP A 183 14.20 -0.06 7.00
CA ASP A 183 15.43 -0.37 6.26
C ASP A 183 15.84 0.81 5.37
N GLN A 184 17.03 1.34 5.63
CA GLN A 184 17.54 2.53 4.94
C GLN A 184 17.68 2.34 3.43
N ARG A 185 18.17 1.17 2.96
CA ARG A 185 18.37 0.93 1.53
C ARG A 185 17.03 0.83 0.81
N ARG A 186 16.07 0.15 1.42
CA ARG A 186 14.72 0.01 0.86
C ARG A 186 13.99 1.34 0.80
N ALA A 187 14.10 2.17 1.84
CA ALA A 187 13.52 3.51 1.82
C ALA A 187 14.10 4.39 0.70
N MET A 188 15.41 4.32 0.47
CA MET A 188 16.03 5.03 -0.67
C MET A 188 15.48 4.54 -2.01
N GLN A 189 15.31 3.23 -2.19
CA GLN A 189 14.68 2.68 -3.42
C GLN A 189 13.22 3.12 -3.58
N VAL A 190 12.47 3.24 -2.49
CA VAL A 190 11.09 3.76 -2.49
C VAL A 190 11.08 5.21 -2.94
N ALA A 191 12.02 6.02 -2.45
CA ALA A 191 12.17 7.42 -2.83
C ALA A 191 12.57 7.58 -4.30
N GLU A 192 13.52 6.79 -4.79
CA GLU A 192 14.00 6.85 -6.18
C GLU A 192 12.89 6.50 -7.19
N ARG A 193 11.99 5.58 -6.83
CA ARG A 193 10.92 5.09 -7.72
C ARG A 193 9.59 5.81 -7.53
N GLY A 194 9.43 6.57 -6.45
CA GLY A 194 8.22 7.32 -6.18
C GLY A 194 8.13 8.60 -7.02
N ARG A 195 6.91 9.11 -7.19
CA ARG A 195 6.69 10.40 -7.85
C ARG A 195 7.02 11.56 -6.91
N GLY A 196 7.08 12.78 -7.45
CA GLY A 196 7.28 13.99 -6.64
C GLY A 196 6.30 14.09 -5.47
N ALA A 197 6.82 14.34 -4.25
CA ALA A 197 6.07 14.28 -3.00
C ALA A 197 4.87 15.24 -2.89
N LEU A 198 4.82 16.26 -3.74
CA LEU A 198 3.76 17.29 -3.77
C LEU A 198 2.79 17.10 -4.95
N ALA A 199 3.00 16.08 -5.78
CA ALA A 199 2.02 15.69 -6.79
C ALA A 199 0.97 14.79 -6.11
N ASN A 200 -0.18 15.37 -5.76
CA ASN A 200 -1.33 14.56 -5.34
C ASN A 200 -1.67 13.60 -6.49
N GLY A 201 -1.70 12.29 -6.22
CA GLY A 201 -1.95 11.26 -7.25
C GLY A 201 -3.29 11.39 -8.00
N THR A 202 -4.17 12.31 -7.57
CA THR A 202 -5.29 12.81 -8.38
C THR A 202 -4.91 14.16 -8.97
N GLN A 203 -4.85 14.23 -10.30
CA GLN A 203 -4.59 15.47 -11.03
C GLN A 203 -5.76 16.45 -10.84
N VAL A 204 -5.70 17.30 -9.80
CA VAL A 204 -6.67 18.38 -9.59
C VAL A 204 -6.22 19.57 -10.43
N SER A 205 -6.73 19.66 -11.66
CA SER A 205 -6.50 20.81 -12.53
C SER A 205 -7.33 22.00 -12.03
N ARG A 206 -6.67 23.10 -11.67
CA ARG A 206 -7.34 24.36 -11.35
C ARG A 206 -7.56 25.13 -12.65
N VAL A 207 -8.82 25.50 -12.90
CA VAL A 207 -9.16 26.40 -14.01
C VAL A 207 -8.64 27.80 -13.68
N THR A 208 -7.87 28.40 -14.59
CA THR A 208 -7.33 29.75 -14.39
C THR A 208 -8.44 30.81 -14.48
N GLY A 209 -8.21 32.00 -13.92
CA GLY A 209 -9.18 33.11 -13.97
C GLY A 209 -9.62 33.49 -15.39
N GLY A 210 -8.71 33.40 -16.37
CA GLY A 210 -9.04 33.65 -17.78
C GLY A 210 -9.93 32.56 -18.40
N GLN A 211 -9.70 31.29 -18.06
CA GLN A 211 -10.54 30.17 -18.49
C GLN A 211 -11.93 30.23 -17.83
N LEU A 212 -12.02 30.69 -16.57
CA LEU A 212 -13.28 30.93 -15.87
C LEU A 212 -14.06 32.10 -16.50
N ALA A 213 -13.39 33.19 -16.87
CA ALA A 213 -14.02 34.34 -17.51
C ALA A 213 -14.68 33.95 -18.85
N GLY A 214 -13.98 33.19 -19.70
CA GLY A 214 -14.55 32.70 -20.96
C GLY A 214 -15.73 31.73 -20.76
N LEU A 215 -15.72 30.93 -19.67
CA LEU A 215 -16.84 30.07 -19.30
C LEU A 215 -18.06 30.88 -18.87
N ILE A 216 -17.87 31.93 -18.06
CA ILE A 216 -18.94 32.82 -17.60
C ILE A 216 -19.56 33.59 -18.77
N GLU A 217 -18.73 34.11 -19.67
CA GLU A 217 -19.18 34.85 -20.86
C GLU A 217 -20.00 33.97 -21.82
N ASN A 218 -19.58 32.72 -22.00
CA ASN A 218 -20.32 31.72 -22.77
C ASN A 218 -21.66 31.29 -22.14
N MET A 219 -21.76 31.32 -20.80
CA MET A 219 -23.03 31.07 -20.11
C MET A 219 -24.00 32.25 -20.25
N GLN A 220 -23.49 33.49 -20.20
CA GLN A 220 -24.31 34.70 -20.35
C GLN A 220 -24.85 34.89 -21.78
N THR A 221 -24.06 34.55 -22.79
CA THR A 221 -24.50 34.56 -24.20
C THR A 221 -25.55 33.50 -24.49
N LYS A 222 -25.45 32.29 -23.91
CA LYS A 222 -26.50 31.26 -24.00
C LYS A 222 -27.81 31.68 -23.36
N GLN A 223 -27.78 32.43 -22.25
CA GLN A 223 -29.01 32.94 -21.62
C GLN A 223 -29.67 34.08 -22.41
N ARG A 224 -28.89 34.89 -23.14
CA ARG A 224 -29.40 35.98 -23.98
C ARG A 224 -29.96 35.53 -25.33
N GLY A 225 -29.54 34.37 -25.85
CA GLY A 225 -30.06 33.80 -27.10
C GLY A 225 -31.31 32.93 -26.94
N ALA A 226 -31.81 32.76 -25.71
CA ALA A 226 -33.00 31.96 -25.39
C ALA A 226 -34.21 32.82 -24.93
N ALA A 227 -34.12 34.14 -25.08
CA ALA A 227 -35.19 35.12 -24.88
C ALA A 227 -35.53 35.76 -26.23
#